data_AF-A0A935K3Y1-F1
#
_entry.id   AF-A0A935K3Y1-F1
#
_cell.length_a   1.000
_cell.length_b   1.000
_cell.length_c   1.000
_cell.angle_alpha   90.00
_cell.angle_beta   90.00
_cell.angle_gamma   90.00
#
_symmetry.space_group_name_H-M   'P 1'
#
loop_
_entity.id
_entity.type
_entity.pdbx_description
1 polymer ?
#
loop_
_entity_poly.entity_id
_entity_poly.type
_entity_poly.pdbx_seq_one_letter_code
_entity_poly.pdbx_strand_id
1 'polypeptide(L)'
;MSFIKNFSKDAIAYGLGKGIKKFLGFLLLPFYTRALTPADYGILDTLGTFVFFIAVFFNLGLDSASGFYYFQPKEENEKGKILFTVFILRLVTIFPAVLLAFFCFQYF
;
A
#
# COMPACT_ATOMS: atom_id res chain seq x y z
N MET A 1 7.86 -7.56 33.01
CA MET A 1 8.71 -7.89 31.85
C MET A 1 7.96 -8.28 30.56
N SER A 2 6.62 -8.31 30.50
CA SER A 2 5.89 -8.73 29.27
C SER A 2 5.67 -7.61 28.25
N PHE A 3 5.54 -6.35 28.70
CA PHE A 3 5.27 -5.21 27.83
C PHE A 3 6.36 -4.97 26.77
N ILE A 4 7.63 -4.90 27.20
CA ILE A 4 8.78 -4.73 26.29
C ILE A 4 8.89 -5.90 25.31
N LYS A 5 8.60 -7.14 25.77
CA LYS A 5 8.66 -8.33 24.92
C LYS A 5 7.57 -8.33 23.85
N ASN A 6 6.36 -7.88 24.17
CA ASN A 6 5.26 -7.78 23.22
C ASN A 6 5.48 -6.62 22.23
N PHE A 7 5.87 -5.46 22.73
CA PHE A 7 6.17 -4.30 21.89
C PHE A 7 7.32 -4.59 20.90
N SER A 8 8.40 -5.24 21.35
CA SER A 8 9.48 -5.64 20.46
C SER A 8 9.04 -6.67 19.43
N LYS A 9 8.15 -7.61 19.77
CA LYS A 9 7.58 -8.55 18.80
C LYS A 9 6.77 -7.84 17.72
N ASP A 10 5.91 -6.92 18.11
CA ASP A 10 5.09 -6.16 17.16
C ASP A 10 5.97 -5.26 16.29
N ALA A 11 6.92 -4.53 16.89
CA ALA A 11 7.89 -3.71 16.17
C ALA A 11 8.72 -4.52 15.17
N ILE A 12 9.16 -5.73 15.54
CA ILE A 12 9.87 -6.64 14.65
C ILE A 12 8.93 -7.14 13.54
N ALA A 13 7.69 -7.52 13.84
CA ALA A 13 6.75 -8.02 12.84
C ALA A 13 6.41 -6.94 11.79
N TYR A 14 6.03 -5.74 12.23
CA TYR A 14 5.74 -4.61 11.34
C TYR A 14 7.00 -4.07 10.65
N GLY A 15 8.13 -4.05 11.36
CA GLY A 15 9.43 -3.60 10.86
C GLY A 15 10.01 -4.53 9.81
N LEU A 16 10.00 -5.84 10.03
CA LEU A 16 10.44 -6.84 9.06
C LEU A 16 9.55 -6.82 7.82
N GLY A 17 8.23 -6.73 7.96
CA GLY A 17 7.33 -6.68 6.81
C GLY A 17 7.63 -5.51 5.87
N LYS A 18 7.89 -4.31 6.41
CA LYS A 18 8.29 -3.13 5.62
C LYS A 18 9.75 -3.22 5.15
N GLY A 19 10.63 -3.75 6.00
CA GLY A 19 12.06 -3.86 5.75
C GLY A 19 12.40 -4.85 4.63
N ILE A 20 11.73 -6.00 4.58
CA ILE A 20 11.94 -7.03 3.56
C ILE A 20 11.72 -6.49 2.16
N LYS A 21 10.66 -5.69 1.93
CA LYS A 21 10.40 -5.07 0.62
C LYS A 21 11.56 -4.16 0.18
N LYS A 22 12.05 -3.30 1.08
CA LYS A 22 13.20 -2.43 0.79
C LYS A 22 14.50 -3.22 0.60
N PHE A 23 14.71 -4.25 1.41
CA PHE A 23 15.88 -5.13 1.31
C PHE A 23 15.92 -5.88 -0.03
N LEU A 24 14.78 -6.41 -0.49
CA LEU A 24 14.66 -7.02 -1.81
C LEU A 24 14.95 -6.02 -2.93
N GLY A 25 14.43 -4.79 -2.84
CA GLY A 25 14.75 -3.73 -3.80
C GLY A 25 16.25 -3.41 -3.85
N PHE A 26 16.91 -3.35 -2.70
CA PHE A 26 18.36 -3.16 -2.61
C PHE A 26 19.15 -4.33 -3.20
N LEU A 27 18.72 -5.58 -2.93
CA LEU A 27 19.36 -6.77 -3.46
C LEU A 27 19.22 -6.88 -4.99
N LEU A 28 18.08 -6.43 -5.53
CA LEU A 28 17.81 -6.40 -6.96
C LEU A 28 18.47 -5.21 -7.67
N LEU A 29 18.91 -4.19 -6.94
CA LEU A 29 19.61 -3.04 -7.53
C LEU A 29 20.79 -3.44 -8.43
N PRO A 30 21.77 -4.26 -8.01
CA PRO A 30 22.87 -4.69 -8.88
C PRO A 30 22.41 -5.48 -10.10
N PHE A 31 21.27 -6.17 -10.02
CA PHE A 31 20.66 -6.86 -11.15
C PHE A 31 20.09 -5.85 -12.15
N TYR A 32 19.30 -4.88 -11.67
CA TYR A 32 18.73 -3.82 -12.50
C TYR A 32 19.79 -2.94 -13.16
N THR A 33 20.83 -2.52 -12.42
CA THR A 33 21.89 -1.67 -12.98
C THR A 33 22.80 -2.37 -13.99
N ARG A 34 22.81 -3.72 -14.02
CA ARG A 34 23.50 -4.49 -15.05
C ARG A 34 22.62 -4.77 -16.27
N ALA A 35 21.33 -4.96 -16.05
CA ALA A 35 20.37 -5.31 -17.10
C ALA A 35 19.81 -4.08 -17.84
N LEU A 36 19.76 -2.91 -17.20
CA LEU A 36 19.15 -1.68 -17.71
C LEU A 36 20.20 -0.58 -17.85
N THR A 37 19.99 0.31 -18.83
CA THR A 37 20.76 1.55 -18.89
C THR A 37 20.32 2.51 -17.76
N PRO A 38 21.18 3.47 -17.36
CA PRO A 38 20.79 4.49 -16.37
C PRO A 38 19.54 5.28 -16.78
N ALA A 39 19.34 5.50 -18.09
CA ALA A 39 18.17 6.20 -18.61
C ALA A 39 16.89 5.39 -18.41
N ASP A 40 16.91 4.10 -18.75
CA ASP A 40 15.74 3.22 -18.60
C ASP A 40 15.35 3.04 -17.13
N TYR A 41 16.35 2.89 -16.25
CA TYR A 41 16.11 2.82 -14.82
C TYR A 41 15.51 4.14 -14.27
N GLY A 42 16.00 5.29 -14.74
CA GLY A 42 15.46 6.59 -14.37
C GLY A 42 13.99 6.78 -14.78
N ILE A 43 13.59 6.27 -15.95
CA ILE A 43 12.19 6.27 -16.40
C ILE A 43 11.34 5.42 -15.46
N LEU A 44 11.78 4.19 -15.16
CA LEU A 44 11.05 3.29 -14.26
C LEU A 44 10.89 3.87 -12.85
N ASP A 45 11.94 4.47 -12.30
CA ASP A 45 11.91 5.07 -10.96
C ASP A 45 11.00 6.30 -10.90
N THR A 46 11.05 7.15 -11.93
CA THR A 46 10.17 8.32 -12.05
C THR A 46 8.70 7.91 -12.16
N LEU A 47 8.40 6.92 -13.01
CA LEU A 47 7.05 6.35 -13.13
C LEU A 47 6.59 5.73 -11.83
N GLY A 48 7.44 4.95 -11.16
CA GLY A 48 7.13 4.34 -9.87
C GLY A 48 6.81 5.38 -8.80
N THR A 49 7.59 6.46 -8.75
CA THR A 49 7.36 7.59 -7.84
C THR A 49 6.03 8.29 -8.15
N PHE A 50 5.71 8.51 -9.42
CA PHE A 50 4.45 9.11 -9.83
C PHE A 50 3.24 8.24 -9.46
N VAL A 51 3.33 6.93 -9.70
CA VAL A 51 2.32 5.94 -9.27
C VAL A 51 2.16 5.94 -7.76
N PHE A 52 3.25 6.01 -7.00
CA PHE A 52 3.20 6.10 -5.54
C PHE A 52 2.45 7.35 -5.08
N PHE A 53 2.72 8.51 -5.67
CA PHE A 53 1.99 9.75 -5.40
C PHE A 53 0.49 9.62 -5.66
N ILE A 54 0.12 9.08 -6.81
CA ILE A 54 -1.28 8.84 -7.17
C ILE A 54 -1.93 7.88 -6.17
N ALA A 55 -1.25 6.79 -5.81
CA ALA A 55 -1.78 5.78 -4.91
C ALA A 55 -2.16 6.35 -3.53
N VAL A 56 -1.46 7.38 -3.04
CA VAL A 56 -1.83 8.07 -1.79
C VAL A 56 -3.22 8.70 -1.89
N PHE A 57 -3.53 9.37 -3.00
CA PHE A 57 -4.86 9.93 -3.23
C PHE A 57 -5.93 8.86 -3.36
N PHE A 58 -5.64 7.73 -4.03
CA PHE A 58 -6.60 6.63 -4.16
C PHE A 58 -6.83 5.86 -2.85
N ASN A 59 -5.88 5.90 -1.93
CA ASN A 59 -6.04 5.29 -0.61
C ASN A 59 -6.98 6.09 0.31
N LEU A 60 -7.07 7.41 0.13
CA LEU A 60 -7.88 8.35 0.93
C LEU A 60 -7.72 8.21 2.45
N GLY A 61 -6.63 7.60 2.92
CA GLY A 61 -6.41 7.31 4.34
C GLY A 61 -7.37 6.27 4.93
N LEU A 62 -8.09 5.50 4.10
CA LEU A 62 -9.07 4.50 4.53
C LEU A 62 -8.46 3.43 5.45
N ASP A 63 -7.17 3.10 5.26
CA ASP A 63 -6.45 2.17 6.12
C ASP A 63 -6.28 2.71 7.54
N SER A 64 -6.06 4.02 7.69
CA SER A 64 -5.97 4.65 9.01
C SER A 64 -7.36 4.85 9.63
N ALA A 65 -8.35 5.25 8.81
CA ALA A 65 -9.72 5.46 9.27
C ALA A 65 -10.35 4.15 9.78
N SER A 66 -10.19 3.05 9.05
CA SER A 66 -10.69 1.73 9.46
C SER A 66 -10.04 1.27 10.77
N GLY A 67 -8.72 1.41 10.91
CA GLY A 67 -8.01 1.09 12.15
C GLY A 67 -8.47 1.91 13.35
N PHE A 68 -8.85 3.18 13.17
CA PHE A 68 -9.33 4.02 14.26
C PHE A 68 -10.79 3.78 14.62
N TYR A 69 -11.69 3.80 13.63
CA TYR A 69 -13.13 3.71 13.85
C TYR A 69 -13.60 2.29 14.20
N TYR A 70 -12.86 1.25 13.82
CA TYR A 70 -13.23 -0.13 14.15
C TYR A 70 -13.22 -0.42 15.66
N PHE A 71 -12.37 0.26 16.44
CA PHE A 71 -12.26 0.03 17.89
C PHE A 71 -13.17 0.90 18.76
N GLN A 72 -13.95 1.83 18.17
CA GLN A 72 -14.85 2.70 18.94
C GLN A 72 -16.17 2.03 19.35
N PRO A 73 -16.88 1.27 18.49
CA PRO A 73 -18.16 0.69 18.84
C PRO A 73 -18.02 -0.51 19.78
N LYS A 74 -18.92 -0.61 20.77
CA LYS A 74 -19.04 -1.77 21.65
C LYS A 74 -19.85 -2.92 21.03
N GLU A 75 -20.75 -2.60 20.09
CA GLU A 75 -21.59 -3.58 19.40
C GLU A 75 -20.92 -4.09 18.11
N GLU A 76 -21.04 -5.39 17.86
CA GLU A 76 -20.41 -6.04 16.71
C GLU A 76 -21.08 -5.64 15.37
N ASN A 77 -22.39 -5.36 15.39
CA ASN A 77 -23.13 -4.91 14.21
C ASN A 77 -22.61 -3.57 13.67
N GLU A 78 -22.23 -2.65 14.55
CA GLU A 78 -21.68 -1.34 14.17
C GLU A 78 -20.29 -1.48 13.53
N LYS A 79 -19.46 -2.40 14.02
CA LYS A 79 -18.17 -2.72 13.40
C LYS A 79 -18.32 -3.27 11.99
N GLY A 80 -19.30 -4.17 11.80
CA GLY A 80 -19.63 -4.73 10.49
C GLY A 80 -20.01 -3.64 9.48
N LYS A 81 -20.81 -2.66 9.90
CA LYS A 81 -21.18 -1.51 9.06
C LYS A 81 -19.95 -0.68 8.67
N ILE A 82 -19.05 -0.38 9.62
CA ILE A 82 -17.82 0.40 9.33
C ILE A 82 -16.94 -0.31 8.30
N LEU A 83 -16.72 -1.62 8.47
CA LEU A 83 -15.94 -2.41 7.52
C LEU A 83 -16.60 -2.44 6.14
N PHE A 84 -17.93 -2.61 6.09
CA PHE A 84 -18.68 -2.58 4.83
C PHE A 84 -18.58 -1.23 4.14
N THR A 85 -18.75 -0.12 4.87
CA THR A 85 -18.60 1.23 4.32
C THR A 85 -17.20 1.47 3.78
N VAL A 86 -16.14 1.10 4.53
CA VAL A 86 -14.75 1.20 4.05
C VAL A 86 -14.52 0.36 2.81
N PHE A 87 -15.08 -0.86 2.77
CA PHE A 87 -14.98 -1.75 1.61
C PHE A 87 -15.65 -1.16 0.37
N ILE A 88 -16.86 -0.64 0.50
CA ILE A 88 -17.57 0.02 -0.61
C ILE A 88 -16.81 1.26 -1.09
N LEU A 89 -16.32 2.11 -0.18
CA LEU A 89 -15.52 3.27 -0.54
C LEU A 89 -14.24 2.87 -1.28
N ARG A 90 -13.58 1.79 -0.85
CA ARG A 90 -12.39 1.24 -1.51
C ARG A 90 -12.69 0.74 -2.92
N LEU A 91 -13.82 0.07 -3.14
CA LEU A 91 -14.24 -0.36 -4.46
C LEU A 91 -14.54 0.84 -5.37
N VAL A 92 -15.26 1.84 -4.86
CA VAL A 92 -15.60 3.05 -5.62
C VAL A 92 -14.36 3.84 -6.03
N THR A 93 -13.30 3.89 -5.21
CA THR A 93 -12.06 4.58 -5.60
C THR A 93 -11.22 3.78 -6.58
N ILE A 94 -11.10 2.46 -6.41
CA ILE A 94 -10.22 1.63 -7.25
C ILE A 94 -10.85 1.30 -8.60
N PHE A 95 -12.17 1.07 -8.66
CA PHE A 95 -12.84 0.62 -9.88
C PHE A 95 -12.66 1.57 -11.08
N PRO A 96 -12.83 2.90 -10.95
CA PRO A 96 -12.55 3.85 -12.03
C PRO A 96 -11.07 3.86 -12.44
N ALA A 97 -10.15 3.73 -11.48
CA ALA A 97 -8.71 3.71 -11.76
C ALA A 97 -8.32 2.51 -12.62
N VAL A 98 -8.86 1.32 -12.31
CA VAL A 98 -8.63 0.09 -13.07
C VAL A 98 -9.25 0.17 -14.46
N LEU A 99 -10.46 0.72 -14.59
CA LEU A 99 -11.08 0.94 -15.89
C LEU A 99 -10.25 1.89 -16.76
N LEU A 100 -9.83 3.04 -16.23
CA LEU A 100 -8.96 3.98 -16.94
C LEU A 100 -7.66 3.33 -17.39
N ALA A 101 -7.03 2.53 -16.53
CA ALA A 101 -5.82 1.79 -16.87
C ALA A 101 -6.07 0.77 -18.00
N PHE A 102 -7.19 0.05 -17.96
CA PHE A 102 -7.57 -0.91 -19.00
C PHE A 102 -7.83 -0.22 -20.36
N PHE A 103 -8.57 0.87 -20.38
CA PHE A 103 -8.81 1.65 -21.60
C PHE A 103 -7.53 2.27 -22.15
N CYS A 104 -6.64 2.77 -21.28
CA CYS A 104 -5.35 3.30 -21.69
C CYS A 104 -4.44 2.23 -22.33
N PHE A 105 -4.46 1.01 -21.79
CA PHE A 105 -3.69 -0.11 -22.33
C PHE A 105 -4.22 -0.58 -23.69
N GLN A 106 -5.53 -0.54 -23.91
CA GLN A 106 -6.15 -0.96 -25.17
C GLN A 106 -5.86 0.02 -26.34
N TYR A 107 -5.53 1.27 -26.03
CA TYR A 107 -5.30 2.32 -27.03
C TYR A 107 -3.83 2.43 -27.47
N PHE A 108 -2.92 1.69 -26.83
CA PHE A 108 -1.48 1.65 -27.10
C PHE A 108 -1.10 0.32 -27.76
#